data_AF-A0AA35R4M9-F1
#
_entry.id   AF-A0AA35R4M9-F1
#
_cell.length_a   1.000
_cell.length_b   1.000
_cell.length_c   1.000
_cell.angle_alpha   90.00
_cell.angle_beta   90.00
_cell.angle_gamma   90.00
#
_symmetry.space_group_name_H-M   'P 1'
#
loop_
_entity.id
_entity.type
_entity.pdbx_description
1 polymer ?
#
loop_
_entity_poly.entity_id
_entity_poly.type
_entity_poly.pdbx_seq_one_letter_code
_entity_poly.pdbx_strand_id
1 'polypeptide(L)'
;MMPCGFDVKRGLEDVPILAQLDGWKDLPAVRNDRVYVVDASAYTSRSGPRLVTGLEIMAEMIHPELFSGFIPESGALRLFNA
;
A
#
# COMPACT_ATOMS: atom_id res chain seq x y z
N MET A 1 -6.23 -4.54 4.12
CA MET A 1 -7.55 -4.34 3.46
C MET A 1 -7.53 -2.94 2.84
N MET A 2 -8.10 -2.73 1.64
CA MET A 2 -8.10 -1.42 0.95
C MET A 2 -9.53 -0.86 0.85
N PRO A 3 -10.13 -0.39 1.96
CA PRO A 3 -11.49 0.12 1.96
C PRO A 3 -11.61 1.40 1.13
N CYS A 4 -12.74 1.55 0.43
CA CYS A 4 -13.06 2.78 -0.29
C CYS A 4 -13.14 3.96 0.68
N GLY A 5 -12.60 5.12 0.28
CA GLY A 5 -12.61 6.34 1.09
C GLY A 5 -11.43 6.51 2.04
N PHE A 6 -10.50 5.54 2.11
CA PHE A 6 -9.31 5.65 2.96
C PHE A 6 -8.11 6.16 2.16
N ASP A 7 -7.50 7.22 2.69
CA ASP A 7 -6.20 7.72 2.24
C ASP A 7 -5.05 7.09 3.04
N VAL A 8 -3.81 7.44 2.70
CA VAL A 8 -2.62 6.91 3.39
C VAL A 8 -2.64 7.25 4.89
N LYS A 9 -3.06 8.47 5.25
CA LYS A 9 -3.06 8.93 6.64
C LYS A 9 -4.00 8.08 7.49
N ARG A 10 -5.24 7.88 7.03
CA ARG A 10 -6.20 7.04 7.74
C ARG A 10 -5.74 5.58 7.79
N GLY A 11 -5.16 5.06 6.71
CA GLY A 11 -4.62 3.69 6.68
C GLY A 11 -3.50 3.45 7.70
N LEU A 12 -2.67 4.46 7.98
CA LEU A 12 -1.62 4.37 9.01
C LEU A 12 -2.16 4.21 10.43
N GLU A 13 -3.36 4.72 10.72
CA GLU A 13 -3.99 4.57 12.04
C GLU A 13 -4.36 3.11 12.35
N ASP A 14 -4.56 2.28 11.32
CA ASP A 14 -4.91 0.87 11.48
C ASP A 14 -3.67 -0.03 11.60
N VAL A 15 -2.47 0.45 11.23
CA VAL A 15 -1.22 -0.33 11.26
C VAL A 15 -0.90 -0.88 12.64
N PRO A 16 -0.97 -0.12 13.75
CA PRO A 16 -0.69 -0.65 15.09
C PRO A 16 -1.64 -1.79 15.49
N ILE A 17 -2.88 -1.76 15.01
CA ILE A 17 -3.89 -2.80 15.28
C ILE A 17 -3.50 -4.09 14.55
N LEU A 18 -3.13 -3.98 13.26
CA LEU A 18 -2.69 -5.12 12.46
C LEU A 18 -1.38 -5.71 12.99
N ALA A 19 -0.44 -4.86 13.43
CA ALA A 19 0.85 -5.28 13.95
C ALA A 19 0.77 -6.07 15.27
N GLN A 20 -0.37 -5.97 15.98
CA GLN A 20 -0.65 -6.74 17.19
C GLN A 20 -1.28 -8.11 16.92
N LEU A 21 -1.69 -8.40 15.68
CA LEU A 21 -2.29 -9.70 15.34
C LEU A 21 -1.23 -10.81 15.38
N ASP A 22 -1.62 -11.94 15.94
CA ASP A 22 -0.77 -13.14 15.97
C ASP A 22 -0.34 -13.52 14.54
N GLY A 23 0.96 -13.79 14.39
CA GLY A 23 1.55 -14.15 13.10
C GLY A 23 1.86 -12.96 12.17
N TRP A 24 1.53 -11.71 12.52
CA TRP A 24 1.88 -10.53 11.70
C TRP A 24 3.37 -10.49 11.37
N LYS A 25 4.24 -10.63 12.38
CA LYS A 25 5.70 -10.63 12.24
C LYS A 25 6.24 -11.82 11.44
N ASP A 26 5.44 -12.86 11.27
CA ASP A 26 5.82 -14.05 10.52
C ASP A 26 5.48 -13.96 9.03
N LEU A 27 4.65 -12.98 8.63
CA LEU A 27 4.29 -12.77 7.25
C LEU A 27 5.53 -12.45 6.40
N PRO A 28 5.73 -13.12 5.25
CA PRO A 28 6.83 -12.81 4.35
C PRO A 28 6.85 -11.35 3.91
N ALA A 29 5.68 -10.72 3.76
CA ALA A 29 5.60 -9.30 3.42
C ALA A 29 6.19 -8.42 4.53
N VAL A 30 5.94 -8.72 5.80
CA VAL A 30 6.50 -7.97 6.95
C VAL A 30 8.00 -8.18 7.05
N ARG A 31 8.46 -9.44 7.00
CA ARG A 31 9.89 -9.79 7.10
C ARG A 31 10.77 -9.23 5.99
N ASN A 32 10.20 -8.94 4.83
CA ASN A 32 10.93 -8.40 3.67
C ASN A 32 10.65 -6.90 3.44
N ASP A 33 10.07 -6.20 4.43
CA ASP A 33 9.64 -4.81 4.34
C ASP A 33 8.71 -4.53 3.14
N ARG A 34 7.94 -5.50 2.67
CA ARG A 34 7.02 -5.39 1.51
C ARG A 34 5.59 -5.07 1.96
N VAL A 35 5.44 -4.21 2.97
CA VAL A 35 4.13 -3.74 3.47
C VAL A 35 3.92 -2.31 2.99
N TYR A 36 2.74 -2.05 2.41
CA TYR A 36 2.40 -0.76 1.83
C TYR A 36 1.05 -0.28 2.35
N VAL A 37 0.98 1.01 2.65
CA VAL A 37 -0.27 1.74 2.88
C VAL A 37 -0.55 2.56 1.62
N VAL A 38 -1.74 2.42 1.04
CA VAL A 38 -2.09 3.01 -0.27
C VAL A 38 -3.32 3.89 -0.11
N ASP A 39 -3.38 5.02 -0.83
CA ASP A 39 -4.60 5.81 -0.98
C ASP A 39 -5.61 5.05 -1.86
N ALA A 40 -6.40 4.20 -1.21
CA ALA A 40 -7.41 3.37 -1.86
C ALA A 40 -8.52 4.23 -2.48
N SER A 41 -8.89 5.34 -1.83
CA SER A 41 -9.88 6.30 -2.32
C SER A 41 -9.50 6.89 -3.67
N ALA A 42 -8.20 7.15 -3.88
CA ALA A 42 -7.70 7.72 -5.11
C ALA A 42 -7.43 6.69 -6.20
N TYR A 43 -6.84 5.54 -5.85
CA TYR A 43 -6.17 4.66 -6.82
C TYR A 43 -6.75 3.25 -6.97
N THR A 44 -7.60 2.76 -6.05
CA THR A 44 -8.12 1.39 -6.13
C THR A 44 -9.65 1.30 -6.12
N SER A 45 -10.36 2.35 -5.70
CA SER A 45 -11.82 2.32 -5.52
C SER A 45 -12.63 3.13 -6.54
N ARG A 46 -11.98 3.87 -7.46
CA ARG A 46 -12.68 4.67 -8.49
C ARG A 46 -12.22 4.28 -9.89
N SER A 47 -13.15 3.79 -10.72
CA SER A 47 -12.90 3.32 -12.10
C SER A 47 -12.68 4.43 -13.14
N GLY A 48 -11.99 5.51 -12.76
CA GLY A 48 -11.74 6.68 -13.61
C GLY A 48 -10.37 6.66 -14.30
N PRO A 49 -9.91 7.80 -14.87
CA PRO A 49 -8.62 7.88 -15.57
C PRO A 49 -7.41 7.50 -14.69
N ARG A 50 -7.55 7.60 -13.36
CA ARG A 50 -6.54 7.19 -12.39
C ARG A 50 -6.39 5.67 -12.22
N LEU A 51 -7.22 4.87 -12.89
CA LEU A 51 -7.08 3.41 -12.90
C LEU A 51 -5.71 2.97 -13.40
N VAL A 52 -5.21 3.61 -14.48
CA VAL A 52 -3.88 3.32 -15.02
C VAL A 52 -2.81 3.65 -13.99
N THR A 53 -2.90 4.81 -13.34
CA THR A 53 -1.98 5.19 -12.25
C THR A 53 -2.04 4.20 -11.08
N GLY A 54 -3.24 3.75 -10.68
CA GLY A 54 -3.38 2.73 -9.64
C GLY A 54 -2.74 1.40 -10.03
N LEU A 55 -2.83 1.01 -11.31
CA LEU A 55 -2.15 -0.18 -11.84
C LEU A 55 -0.63 -0.01 -11.80
N GLU A 56 -0.10 1.14 -12.20
CA GLU A 56 1.33 1.45 -12.17
C GLU A 56 1.89 1.43 -10.74
N ILE A 57 1.16 2.01 -9.78
CA ILE A 57 1.48 1.95 -8.34
C ILE A 57 1.58 0.49 -7.86
N MET A 58 0.59 -0.35 -8.20
CA MET A 58 0.61 -1.77 -7.83
C MET A 58 1.74 -2.53 -8.52
N ALA A 59 2.03 -2.21 -9.79
CA ALA A 59 3.12 -2.84 -10.53
C ALA A 59 4.48 -2.60 -9.85
N GLU A 60 4.75 -1.37 -9.41
CA GLU A 60 5.95 -1.04 -8.63
C GLU A 60 5.98 -1.76 -7.27
N MET A 61 4.85 -1.88 -6.56
CA MET A 61 4.80 -2.61 -5.28
C MET A 61 5.08 -4.10 -5.42
N ILE A 62 4.67 -4.72 -6.52
CA ILE A 62 4.78 -6.17 -6.75
C ILE A 62 6.12 -6.51 -7.43
N HIS A 63 6.56 -5.70 -8.39
CA HIS A 63 7.76 -5.90 -9.18
C HIS A 63 8.65 -4.63 -9.21
N PRO A 64 9.19 -4.19 -8.06
CA PRO A 64 10.02 -2.99 -7.98
C PRO A 64 11.30 -3.07 -8.83
N GLU A 65 11.74 -4.27 -9.19
CA GLU A 65 12.86 -4.53 -10.09
C GLU A 65 12.55 -4.26 -11.57
N LEU A 66 11.27 -4.24 -11.94
CA LEU A 66 10.79 -3.97 -13.30
C LEU A 66 10.12 -2.60 -13.44
N PHE A 67 9.49 -2.12 -12.37
CA PHE A 67 8.73 -0.86 -12.34
C PHE A 67 9.19 -0.01 -11.16
N SER A 68 9.60 1.24 -11.41
CA SER A 68 10.06 2.16 -10.36
C SER A 68 9.71 3.60 -10.69
N GLY A 69 9.36 4.40 -9.68
CA GLY A 69 9.07 5.83 -9.84
C GLY A 69 7.65 6.16 -10.31
N PHE A 70 6.73 5.20 -10.19
CA PHE A 70 5.31 5.35 -10.48
C PHE A 70 4.49 5.75 -9.25
N ILE A 71 4.98 5.46 -8.03
CA ILE A 71 4.29 5.87 -6.79
C ILE A 71 4.39 7.40 -6.62
N PRO A 72 3.28 8.15 -6.70
CA PRO A 72 3.29 9.58 -6.38
C PRO A 72 3.45 9.77 -4.87
N GLU A 73 3.94 10.95 -4.45
CA GLU A 73 4.27 11.26 -3.05
C GLU A 73 3.15 10.93 -2.05
N SER A 74 1.89 11.17 -2.43
CA SER A 74 0.71 10.87 -1.60
C SER A 74 0.02 9.55 -1.93
N GLY A 75 0.53 8.77 -2.89
CA GLY A 75 -0.16 7.59 -3.43
C GLY A 75 0.01 6.35 -2.60
N ALA A 76 1.21 6.13 -2.06
CA ALA A 76 1.48 5.05 -1.15
C ALA A 76 2.72 5.29 -0.31
N LEU A 77 2.77 4.63 0.85
CA LEU A 77 3.92 4.60 1.74
C LEU A 77 4.32 3.15 2.01
N ARG A 78 5.60 2.85 1.81
CA ARG A 78 6.21 1.58 2.24
C ARG A 78 6.55 1.66 3.72
N LEU A 79 6.10 0.68 4.50
CA LEU A 79 6.44 0.56 5.91
C LEU A 79 7.76 -0.21 6.04
N PHE A 80 8.65 0.32 6.87
CA PHE A 80 9.90 -0.35 7.27
C PHE A 80 9.79 -0.74 8.74
N ASN A 81 10.24 -1.94 9.09
CA ASN A 81 10.17 -2.48 10.46
C ASN A 81 8.72 -2.56 11.00
N ALA A 82 7.78 -2.97 10.16
CA ALA A 82 6.35 -3.12 10.50
C ALA A 82 6.05 -4.29 11.45
#